data_AF-A0A3B9BBM3-F1
#
_entry.id   AF-A0A3B9BBM3-F1
#
_cell.length_a   1.000
_cell.length_b   1.000
_cell.length_c   1.000
_cell.angle_alpha   90.00
_cell.angle_beta   90.00
_cell.angle_gamma   90.00
#
_symmetry.space_group_name_H-M   'P 1'
#
loop_
_entity.id
_entity.type
_entity.pdbx_description
1 polymer ?
#
loop_
_entity_poly.entity_id
_entity_poly.type
_entity_poly.pdbx_seq_one_letter_code
_entity_poly.pdbx_strand_id
1 'polypeptide(L)' 'MDHPVTRISVFEPTEKNAGAEVSYSTNNSRKSFHLPKPSDPKSIRPMAIESFAMDPQTYYEWMNACEEYCKNSKS' A
#
# COMPACT_ATOMS: atom_id res chain seq x y z
N MET A 1 -24.92 1.63 12.49
CA MET A 1 -24.41 0.25 12.48
C MET A 1 -23.14 0.28 11.66
N ASP A 2 -22.00 0.33 12.33
CA ASP A 2 -20.71 0.27 11.65
C ASP A 2 -20.50 -1.15 11.14
N HIS A 3 -20.60 -1.33 9.83
CA HIS A 3 -20.28 -2.60 9.19
C HIS A 3 -18.80 -2.59 8.85
N PRO A 4 -17.96 -3.32 9.61
CA PRO A 4 -16.52 -3.29 9.39
C PRO A 4 -16.20 -3.80 7.98
N VAL A 5 -15.25 -3.13 7.33
CA VAL A 5 -14.72 -3.57 6.05
C VAL A 5 -13.86 -4.81 6.31
N THR A 6 -14.20 -5.93 5.69
CA THR A 6 -13.48 -7.20 5.85
C THR A 6 -12.49 -7.46 4.73
N ARG A 7 -12.73 -6.89 3.54
CA ARG A 7 -11.88 -7.09 2.37
C ARG A 7 -11.95 -5.90 1.44
N ILE A 8 -10.79 -5.53 0.91
CA ILE A 8 -10.63 -4.56 -0.18
C ILE A 8 -9.92 -5.28 -1.33
N SER A 9 -10.35 -5.03 -2.56
CA SER A 9 -9.69 -5.52 -3.76
C SER A 9 -9.68 -4.44 -4.81
N VAL A 10 -8.56 -4.32 -5.52
CA VAL A 10 -8.31 -3.28 -6.52
C VAL A 10 -7.98 -3.96 -7.83
N PHE A 11 -8.66 -3.55 -8.90
CA PHE A 11 -8.47 -4.10 -10.24
C PHE A 11 -8.09 -2.98 -11.21
N GLU A 12 -7.32 -3.35 -12.23
CA GLU A 12 -6.99 -2.42 -13.31
C GLU A 12 -8.26 -1.95 -14.03
N PRO A 13 -8.31 -0.68 -14.49
CA PRO A 13 -9.47 -0.15 -15.18
C PRO A 13 -9.74 -0.92 -16.48
N THR A 14 -10.98 -1.37 -16.64
CA THR A 14 -11.46 -1.95 -17.90
C THR A 14 -11.86 -0.88 -18.91
N GLU A 15 -12.25 0.30 -18.43
CA GLU A 15 -12.67 1.44 -19.26
C GLU A 15 -11.57 2.48 -19.43
N LYS A 16 -11.43 3.03 -20.65
CA LYS A 16 -10.38 3.99 -21.00
C LYS A 16 -10.42 5.28 -20.18
N ASN A 17 -11.60 5.68 -19.69
CA ASN A 17 -11.81 6.95 -18.98
C ASN A 17 -11.97 6.77 -17.45
N ALA A 18 -11.94 5.53 -16.95
CA ALA A 18 -12.02 5.23 -15.53
C ALA A 18 -10.62 4.98 -14.94
N GLY A 19 -10.45 5.31 -13.65
CA GLY A 19 -9.33 4.82 -12.84
C GLY A 19 -9.63 3.41 -12.32
N ALA A 20 -8.74 2.89 -11.46
CA ALA A 20 -8.87 1.53 -10.92
C ALA A 20 -10.25 1.26 -10.30
N GLU A 21 -10.79 0.06 -10.52
CA GLU A 21 -12.01 -0.38 -9.85
C GLU A 21 -11.66 -0.84 -8.44
N VAL A 22 -12.34 -0.26 -7.45
CA VAL A 22 -12.20 -0.62 -6.04
C VAL A 22 -13.46 -1.31 -5.57
N SER A 23 -13.29 -2.55 -5.10
CA SER A 23 -14.34 -3.32 -4.44
C SER A 23 -14.05 -3.40 -2.95
N TYR A 24 -15.02 -3.04 -2.10
CA TYR A 24 -14.96 -3.32 -0.67
C TYR A 24 -16.12 -4.22 -0.24
N SER A 25 -15.84 -5.11 0.70
CA SER A 25 -16.82 -6.03 1.28
C SER A 25 -16.93 -5.78 2.78
N THR A 26 -18.16 -5.90 3.27
CA THR A 26 -18.49 -6.06 4.69
C THR A 26 -19.00 -7.48 4.92
N ASN A 27 -19.36 -7.84 6.15
CA ASN A 27 -19.96 -9.13 6.43
C ASN A 27 -21.23 -9.42 5.63
N ASN A 28 -21.96 -8.37 5.22
CA ASN A 28 -23.32 -8.50 4.67
C ASN A 28 -23.46 -7.92 3.27
N SER A 29 -22.45 -7.24 2.73
CA SER A 29 -22.59 -6.52 1.46
C SER A 29 -21.25 -6.33 0.76
N ARG A 30 -21.33 -6.07 -0.55
CA ARG A 30 -20.20 -5.63 -1.38
C ARG A 30 -20.63 -4.41 -2.17
N LYS A 31 -19.72 -3.44 -2.30
CA LYS A 31 -19.87 -2.34 -3.26
C LYS A 31 -18.60 -2.19 -4.10
N SER A 32 -18.80 -1.79 -5.36
CA SER A 32 -17.75 -1.46 -6.31
C SER A 32 -17.92 -0.03 -6.79
N PHE A 33 -16.80 0.67 -6.99
CA PHE A 33 -16.76 1.98 -7.63
C PHE A 33 -15.43 2.18 -8.35
N HIS A 34 -15.39 3.10 -9.31
CA HIS A 34 -14.17 3.47 -10.03
C HIS A 34 -13.54 4.71 -9.41
N LEU A 35 -12.21 4.71 -9.26
CA LEU A 35 -11.48 5.93 -8.92
C LEU A 35 -11.50 6.90 -10.11
N PRO A 36 -11.49 8.22 -9.87
CA PRO A 36 -11.37 9.19 -10.94
C PRO A 36 -10.03 9.04 -11.65
N LYS A 37 -10.05 9.02 -12.98
CA LYS A 37 -8.83 9.03 -13.77
C LYS A 37 -8.21 10.43 -13.74
N PRO A 38 -6.91 10.57 -13.43
CA PRO A 38 -6.23 11.86 -13.54
C PRO A 38 -6.31 12.41 -14.96
N SER A 39 -6.64 13.69 -15.10
CA SER A 39 -6.71 14.37 -16.41
C SER A 39 -5.35 14.51 -17.09
N ASP A 40 -4.27 14.52 -16.31
CA ASP A 40 -2.89 14.56 -16.80
C ASP A 40 -2.04 13.42 -16.20
N PRO A 41 -1.64 12.43 -17.02
CA PRO A 41 -0.72 11.36 -16.60
C PRO A 41 0.64 11.87 -16.10
N LYS A 42 1.05 13.09 -16.47
CA LYS A 42 2.33 13.69 -16.10
C LYS A 42 2.25 14.54 -14.81
N SER A 43 1.06 15.02 -14.45
CA SER A 43 0.82 15.82 -13.23
C SER A 43 0.90 14.98 -11.95
N ILE A 44 0.74 13.66 -12.05
CA ILE A 44 0.83 12.73 -10.94
C ILE A 44 1.87 11.67 -11.29
N ARG A 45 3.13 12.10 -11.53
CA ARG A 45 4.20 11.14 -11.28
C ARG A 45 4.06 10.75 -9.80
N PRO A 46 4.13 9.45 -9.45
CA PRO A 46 4.33 9.10 -8.05
C PRO A 46 5.49 9.95 -7.58
N MET A 47 5.28 10.72 -6.50
CA MET A 47 6.37 11.46 -5.88
C MET A 47 7.48 10.44 -5.71
N ALA A 48 8.62 10.66 -6.37
CA ALA A 48 9.72 9.73 -6.33
C ALA A 48 9.94 9.43 -4.85
N ILE A 49 9.82 8.16 -4.49
CA ILE A 49 9.94 7.76 -3.10
C ILE A 49 11.42 7.75 -2.73
N GLU A 50 12.05 8.93 -2.78
CA GLU A 50 13.32 9.18 -2.12
C GLU A 50 13.11 9.19 -0.59
N SER A 51 11.86 9.27 -0.13
CA SER A 51 11.43 9.25 1.27
C SER A 51 11.39 7.88 1.95
N PHE A 52 11.69 6.77 1.25
CA PHE A 52 11.96 5.46 1.89
C PHE A 52 13.44 5.05 1.85
N ALA A 53 14.33 5.87 1.29
CA ALA A 53 15.76 5.64 1.45
C ALA A 53 16.14 6.00 2.89
N MET A 54 15.96 5.04 3.80
CA MET A 54 16.63 5.04 5.10
C MET A 54 18.11 5.35 4.87
N ASP A 55 18.67 6.25 5.68
CA ASP A 55 20.10 6.51 5.65
C ASP A 55 20.86 5.17 5.77
N PRO A 56 21.84 4.89 4.89
CA PRO A 56 22.50 3.58 4.84
C PRO A 56 23.13 3.17 6.18
N GLN A 57 23.63 4.14 6.94
CA GLN A 57 24.22 3.88 8.27
C GLN A 57 23.13 3.45 9.26
N THR A 58 21.99 4.12 9.24
CA THR A 58 20.84 3.78 10.09
C THR A 58 20.30 2.38 9.79
N TYR A 59 20.20 2.01 8.51
CA TYR A 59 19.81 0.66 8.12
C TYR A 59 20.80 -0.41 8.60
N TYR A 60 22.10 -0.13 8.46
CA TYR A 60 23.17 -1.02 8.91
C TYR A 60 23.11 -1.30 10.43
N GLU A 61 22.93 -0.25 11.23
CA GLU A 61 22.82 -0.37 12.69
C GLU A 61 21.62 -1.21 13.13
N TRP A 62 20.47 -1.02 12.49
CA TRP A 62 19.27 -1.80 12.81
C TRP A 62 19.42 -3.27 12.46
N MET A 63 20.08 -3.58 11.33
CA MET A 63 20.35 -4.96 10.94
C MET A 63 21.28 -5.66 11.93
N ASN A 64 22.32 -4.99 12.43
CA ASN A 64 23.20 -5.54 13.46
C ASN A 64 22.44 -5.82 14.76
N ALA A 65 21.60 -4.87 15.22
CA ALA A 65 20.80 -5.05 16.42
C ALA A 65 19.82 -6.24 16.31
N CYS A 66 19.21 -6.43 15.14
CA CYS A 66 18.36 -7.59 14.87
C CYS A 66 19.14 -8.90 14.95
N GLU A 67 20.36 -8.92 14.40
CA GLU A 67 21.21 -10.11 14.41
C GLU A 67 21.64 -10.48 15.84
N GLU A 68 22.03 -9.49 16.65
CA GLU A 68 22.37 -9.69 18.07
C GLU A 68 21.19 -10.22 18.87
N TYR A 69 20.00 -9.65 18.68
CA TYR A 69 18.79 -10.13 19.33
C TYR A 69 18.49 -11.58 18.97
N CYS A 70 18.62 -11.95 17.70
CA CYS A 70 18.41 -13.32 17.24
C CYS A 70 19.45 -14.30 17.82
N LYS A 71 20.71 -13.88 17.97
CA LYS A 71 21.77 -14.69 18.58
C LYS A 71 21.52 -14.90 20.07
N ASN A 72 21.13 -13.84 20.79
CA ASN A 72 20.88 -13.89 22.23
C ASN A 72 19.59 -14.65 22.59
N SER A 73 18.58 -14.64 21.73
CA SER A 73 17.33 -15.40 21.93
C SER A 73 17.48 -16.92 21.74
N LYS A 74 18.63 -17.38 21.23
CA LYS A 74 18.92 -18.80 20.95
C LYS A 74 19.91 -19.44 21.95
N SER A 75 20.32 -18.71 23.00
CA SER A 75 21.01 -19.25 24.19
C SER A 75 20.05 -19.36 25.36
#